data_AF-A0A3M1Y507-F1
#
_entry.id   AF-A0A3M1Y507-F1
#
_cell.length_a   1.000
_cell.length_b   1.000
_cell.length_c   1.000
_cell.angle_alpha   90.00
_cell.angle_beta   90.00
_cell.angle_gamma   90.00
#
_symmetry.space_group_name_H-M   'P 1'
#
loop_
_entity.id
_entity.type
_entity.pdbx_description
1 polymer ?
#
loop_
_entity_poly.entity_id
_entity_poly.type
_entity_poly.pdbx_seq_one_letter_code
_entity_poly.pdbx_strand_id
1 'polypeptide(L)'
;SEGSSPNGGLSEAERTAHIQAAKPAGWEPNPFTPRAFAEPALNKWLGQMLGPASGIRCVLRYQIDAVEYHVVVQGNHLAIQPIDLLYLLRQDPEDGGSELELRLADYARRQAVPAIPDTAELHLHVRERLPAWDEDIRTFYEIAPLVRALIDLLGDARPLTAEDLLVPEGYEEVEAPRQQLVDELALRMRDARDRLAAVHTDLGVLYTDASRGEAVAGLGPAEASALYPVLRAAAAFGLPGAYPAYQQSPGEEACAQVLNQGLSVAETLSRRLAQVDAAIAEVDPLAGDDARVEAWLDISRMLFGRDFRAIPHFAPRDVAGLQAVWAQREDLCRAMPPFGLESWRQGLAQVRPKMGALDLIDSLVQSFGQMRPPLLPLQLPYKTGDYWLGAAFPEDYAPEDKLSIVTLHGQRLLDTGGSQVGLVLDEWTEEIPFKEQRTGVAFHYDQPDATPPQSLLLAVTPVESGQWDWDDLVYTLIDTLRLAKVRAVEPAQIDQSRYAQLLPAIVAEAIPPQIQAQDDDDGQSPVGIQVVLDFGTNNQE
;
A
#
# COMPACT_ATOMS: atom_id res chain seq x y z
N SER A 1 24.10 43.97 22.92
CA SER A 1 22.80 44.05 22.26
C SER A 1 22.76 42.98 21.20
N GLU A 2 22.57 41.72 21.58
CA GLU A 2 21.25 41.11 21.83
C GLU A 2 20.29 41.33 20.66
N GLY A 3 20.01 40.23 19.97
CA GLY A 3 19.11 40.09 18.84
C GLY A 3 18.99 38.60 18.49
N SER A 4 18.50 37.84 19.46
CA SER A 4 18.13 36.42 19.33
C SER A 4 17.10 36.24 18.21
N SER A 5 17.34 35.29 17.31
CA SER A 5 16.28 34.56 16.61
C SER A 5 16.59 33.08 16.80
N PRO A 6 15.75 32.31 17.52
CA PRO A 6 15.99 30.91 17.78
C PRO A 6 15.51 30.08 16.58
N ASN A 7 16.28 30.07 15.50
CA ASN A 7 16.09 29.06 14.45
C ASN A 7 16.78 27.77 14.92
N GLY A 8 16.10 27.03 15.80
CA GLY A 8 16.52 25.70 16.24
C GLY A 8 16.38 24.69 15.12
N GLY A 9 17.28 24.74 14.13
CA GLY A 9 17.41 23.72 13.10
C GLY A 9 18.32 22.60 13.61
N LEU A 10 17.89 21.35 13.46
CA LEU A 10 18.72 20.17 13.67
C LEU A 10 20.03 20.31 12.88
N SER A 11 21.15 19.92 13.50
CA SER A 11 22.45 19.82 12.84
C SER A 11 22.37 18.84 11.65
N GLU A 12 23.27 18.98 10.69
CA GLU A 12 23.33 18.08 9.51
C GLU A 12 23.53 16.60 9.92
N ALA A 13 24.27 16.38 11.02
CA ALA A 13 24.46 15.07 11.61
C ALA A 13 23.16 14.48 12.19
N GLU A 14 22.37 15.29 12.90
CA GLU A 14 21.06 14.88 13.44
C GLU A 14 20.05 14.62 12.32
N ARG A 15 20.04 15.46 11.28
CA ARG A 15 19.23 15.21 10.08
C ARG A 15 19.60 13.89 9.43
N THR A 16 20.90 13.64 9.20
CA THR A 16 21.39 12.40 8.59
C THR A 16 21.05 11.18 9.44
N ALA A 17 21.16 11.28 10.77
CA ALA A 17 20.77 10.21 11.69
C ALA A 17 19.25 9.93 11.64
N HIS A 18 18.42 10.97 11.61
CA HIS A 18 16.96 10.81 11.46
C HIS A 18 16.59 10.18 10.11
N ILE A 19 17.23 10.60 9.02
CA ILE A 19 17.04 10.00 7.69
C ILE A 19 17.44 8.53 7.71
N GLN A 20 18.58 8.19 8.30
CA GLN A 20 19.05 6.81 8.37
C GLN A 20 18.12 5.93 9.25
N ALA A 21 17.58 6.48 10.34
CA ALA A 21 16.57 5.80 11.17
C ALA A 21 15.20 5.66 10.47
N ALA A 22 14.92 6.52 9.50
CA ALA A 22 13.73 6.49 8.67
C ALA A 22 13.84 5.56 7.45
N LYS A 23 15.03 5.07 7.10
CA LYS A 23 15.18 4.13 5.99
C LYS A 23 14.47 2.79 6.31
N PRO A 24 13.70 2.25 5.36
CA PRO A 24 13.12 0.93 5.50
C PRO A 24 14.20 -0.15 5.41
N ALA A 25 14.04 -1.22 6.18
CA ALA A 25 14.96 -2.35 6.19
C ALA A 25 15.01 -3.02 4.81
N GLY A 26 16.20 -3.27 4.28
CA GLY A 26 16.39 -3.87 2.95
C GLY A 26 16.31 -2.89 1.77
N TRP A 27 16.21 -1.58 2.06
CA TRP A 27 16.18 -0.49 1.07
C TRP A 27 17.36 0.48 1.22
N GLU A 28 18.28 0.22 2.16
CA GLU A 28 19.43 1.06 2.47
C GLU A 28 20.41 1.28 1.31
N PRO A 29 20.62 0.33 0.38
CA PRO A 29 21.50 0.54 -0.78
C PRO A 29 21.00 1.62 -1.73
N ASN A 30 19.68 1.88 -1.78
CA ASN A 30 19.11 2.92 -2.62
C ASN A 30 19.26 4.30 -1.96
N PRO A 31 19.58 5.35 -2.72
CA PRO A 31 19.51 6.72 -2.21
C PRO A 31 18.08 7.04 -1.77
N PHE A 32 17.97 7.90 -0.76
CA PHE A 32 16.67 8.40 -0.31
C PHE A 32 16.13 9.36 -1.35
N THR A 33 14.94 9.07 -1.90
CA THR A 33 14.35 9.88 -2.97
C THR A 33 13.68 11.14 -2.42
N PRO A 34 13.47 12.17 -3.25
CA PRO A 34 12.77 13.38 -2.82
C PRO A 34 11.40 13.12 -2.17
N ARG A 35 10.64 12.14 -2.69
CA ARG A 35 9.38 11.70 -2.06
C ARG A 35 9.58 11.07 -0.69
N ALA A 36 10.62 10.26 -0.53
CA ALA A 36 10.95 9.65 0.76
C ALA A 36 11.44 10.68 1.79
N PHE A 37 12.17 11.72 1.35
CA PHE A 37 12.53 12.86 2.20
C PHE A 37 11.31 13.66 2.67
N ALA A 38 10.37 13.87 1.75
CA ALA A 38 9.13 14.57 2.07
C ALA A 38 8.23 13.74 3.00
N GLU A 39 8.18 12.41 2.87
CA GLU A 39 7.34 11.52 3.67
C GLU A 39 8.07 10.27 4.18
N PRO A 40 8.99 10.44 5.15
CA PRO A 40 9.82 9.35 5.65
C PRO A 40 9.04 8.28 6.42
N ALA A 41 8.00 8.68 7.17
CA ALA A 41 7.19 7.77 7.96
C ALA A 41 6.41 6.79 7.07
N LEU A 42 5.73 7.32 6.05
CA LEU A 42 5.00 6.52 5.07
C LEU A 42 5.97 5.62 4.29
N ASN A 43 7.11 6.15 3.84
CA ASN A 43 8.12 5.38 3.13
C ASN A 43 8.62 4.18 3.95
N LYS A 44 8.86 4.38 5.25
CA LYS A 44 9.29 3.31 6.16
C LYS A 44 8.23 2.23 6.31
N TRP A 45 6.97 2.61 6.49
CA TRP A 45 5.85 1.67 6.62
C TRP A 45 5.64 0.87 5.33
N LEU A 46 5.69 1.52 4.17
CA LEU A 46 5.61 0.83 2.87
C LEU A 46 6.72 -0.19 2.69
N GLY A 47 7.95 0.10 3.11
CA GLY A 47 9.05 -0.87 3.04
C GLY A 47 8.85 -2.11 3.91
N GLN A 48 8.11 -2.01 5.03
CA GLN A 48 7.74 -3.17 5.84
C GLN A 48 6.71 -4.06 5.12
N MET A 49 5.79 -3.45 4.36
CA MET A 49 4.77 -4.17 3.60
C MET A 49 5.33 -4.85 2.35
N LEU A 50 6.23 -4.16 1.65
CA LEU A 50 6.79 -4.63 0.37
C LEU A 50 7.97 -5.61 0.53
N GLY A 51 8.59 -5.65 1.71
CA GLY A 51 9.82 -6.43 1.93
C GLY A 51 11.07 -5.78 1.31
N PRO A 52 12.21 -6.48 1.30
CA PRO A 52 13.49 -5.93 0.84
C PRO A 52 13.50 -5.67 -0.67
N ALA A 53 14.16 -4.58 -1.10
CA ALA A 53 14.22 -4.20 -2.51
C ALA A 53 14.88 -5.25 -3.42
N SER A 54 15.82 -6.04 -2.88
CA SER A 54 16.48 -7.15 -3.59
C SER A 54 15.57 -8.35 -3.85
N GLY A 55 14.44 -8.44 -3.13
CA GLY A 55 13.40 -9.43 -3.32
C GLY A 55 12.52 -9.15 -4.54
N ILE A 56 12.51 -7.92 -5.06
CA ILE A 56 11.70 -7.51 -6.22
C ILE A 56 12.59 -7.49 -7.47
N ARG A 57 12.27 -8.29 -8.48
CA ARG A 57 13.15 -8.52 -9.65
C ARG A 57 12.41 -8.48 -10.99
N CYS A 58 13.16 -8.26 -12.06
CA CYS A 58 12.69 -8.39 -13.44
C CYS A 58 13.78 -9.06 -14.28
N VAL A 59 13.39 -9.97 -15.16
CA VAL A 59 14.27 -10.56 -16.17
C VAL A 59 14.14 -9.74 -17.45
N LEU A 60 15.26 -9.29 -18.00
CA LEU A 60 15.31 -8.67 -19.32
C LEU A 60 16.12 -9.57 -20.23
N ARG A 61 15.57 -9.91 -21.41
CA ARG A 61 16.22 -10.77 -22.40
C ARG A 61 16.57 -9.96 -23.65
N TYR A 62 17.71 -10.28 -24.25
CA TYR A 62 18.18 -9.69 -25.49
C TYR A 62 18.98 -10.72 -26.29
N GLN A 63 19.11 -10.48 -27.59
CA GLN A 63 19.81 -11.38 -28.50
C GLN A 63 20.97 -10.68 -29.21
N ILE A 64 22.08 -11.40 -29.38
CA ILE A 64 23.24 -10.99 -30.19
C ILE A 64 23.62 -12.19 -31.06
N ASP A 65 23.66 -12.01 -32.38
CA ASP A 65 24.01 -13.06 -33.34
C ASP A 65 23.24 -14.39 -33.12
N ALA A 66 21.93 -14.28 -32.85
CA ALA A 66 21.02 -15.38 -32.50
C ALA A 66 21.32 -16.13 -31.18
N VAL A 67 22.25 -15.62 -30.36
CA VAL A 67 22.48 -16.09 -29.00
C VAL A 67 21.68 -15.24 -28.03
N GLU A 68 20.90 -15.89 -27.17
CA GLU A 68 20.09 -15.22 -26.16
C GLU A 68 20.86 -15.01 -24.85
N TYR A 69 20.75 -13.81 -24.32
CA TYR A 69 21.32 -13.38 -23.05
C TYR A 69 20.22 -12.78 -22.18
N HIS A 70 20.45 -12.76 -20.87
CA HIS A 70 19.54 -12.10 -19.94
C HIS A 70 20.28 -11.31 -18.87
N VAL A 71 19.62 -10.27 -18.37
CA VAL A 71 20.04 -9.50 -17.19
C VAL A 71 18.91 -9.57 -16.16
N VAL A 72 19.26 -9.86 -14.91
CA VAL A 72 18.32 -9.77 -13.79
C VAL A 72 18.50 -8.41 -13.12
N VAL A 73 17.44 -7.62 -13.10
CA VAL A 73 17.42 -6.30 -12.45
C VAL A 73 16.61 -6.40 -11.17
N GLN A 74 17.15 -5.88 -10.07
CA GLN A 74 16.55 -5.91 -8.74
C GLN A 74 16.08 -4.51 -8.34
N GLY A 75 15.17 -4.38 -7.38
CA GLY A 75 14.69 -3.08 -6.89
C GLY A 75 15.79 -2.18 -6.31
N ASN A 76 16.85 -2.78 -5.73
CA ASN A 76 18.04 -2.06 -5.22
C ASN A 76 18.97 -1.51 -6.34
N HIS A 77 18.66 -1.77 -7.60
CA HIS A 77 19.40 -1.28 -8.75
C HIS A 77 18.80 0.01 -9.35
N LEU A 78 17.54 0.34 -8.98
CA LEU A 78 16.74 1.34 -9.68
C LEU A 78 16.76 2.74 -9.04
N ALA A 79 17.49 2.90 -7.93
CA ALA A 79 17.55 4.13 -7.16
C ALA A 79 16.15 4.67 -6.79
N ILE A 80 15.30 3.78 -6.29
CA ILE A 80 13.92 4.05 -5.86
C ILE A 80 13.74 3.71 -4.38
N GLN A 81 12.77 4.33 -3.73
CA GLN A 81 12.32 3.97 -2.39
C GLN A 81 10.92 3.35 -2.45
N PRO A 82 10.44 2.70 -1.37
CA PRO A 82 9.09 2.10 -1.34
C PRO A 82 7.97 3.03 -1.80
N ILE A 83 8.03 4.31 -1.40
CA ILE A 83 7.03 5.31 -1.78
C ILE A 83 6.98 5.59 -3.29
N ASP A 84 8.09 5.40 -4.00
CA ASP A 84 8.14 5.61 -5.45
C ASP A 84 7.41 4.51 -6.22
N LEU A 85 7.38 3.29 -5.68
CA LEU A 85 6.66 2.17 -6.30
C LEU A 85 5.15 2.45 -6.40
N LEU A 86 4.58 3.22 -5.48
CA LEU A 86 3.17 3.65 -5.54
C LEU A 86 2.84 4.47 -6.80
N TYR A 87 3.85 5.05 -7.45
CA TYR A 87 3.68 5.83 -8.68
C TYR A 87 4.14 5.04 -9.91
N LEU A 88 5.21 4.27 -9.78
CA LEU A 88 5.76 3.46 -10.87
C LEU A 88 4.85 2.28 -11.26
N LEU A 89 4.06 1.74 -10.33
CA LEU A 89 3.19 0.58 -10.54
C LEU A 89 1.69 0.95 -10.57
N ARG A 90 1.36 2.20 -10.92
CA ARG A 90 -0.04 2.63 -11.09
C ARG A 90 -0.70 2.02 -12.30
N GLN A 91 0.04 1.96 -13.41
CA GLN A 91 -0.38 1.28 -14.63
C GLN A 91 -0.01 -0.20 -14.56
N ASP A 92 -0.59 -1.01 -15.43
CA ASP A 92 -0.13 -2.38 -15.54
C ASP A 92 1.30 -2.42 -16.06
N PRO A 93 2.22 -3.16 -15.40
CA PRO A 93 3.56 -3.37 -15.92
C PRO A 93 3.58 -3.94 -17.36
N GLU A 94 2.45 -4.48 -17.83
CA GLU A 94 2.28 -4.98 -19.19
C GLU A 94 1.85 -3.95 -20.23
N ASP A 95 1.24 -2.83 -19.81
CA ASP A 95 0.69 -1.84 -20.73
C ASP A 95 1.79 -1.11 -21.54
N GLY A 96 3.06 -1.26 -21.12
CA GLY A 96 4.23 -0.75 -21.80
C GLY A 96 4.42 0.76 -21.62
N GLY A 97 5.65 1.25 -21.87
CA GLY A 97 5.95 2.68 -21.92
C GLY A 97 5.94 3.38 -20.55
N SER A 98 5.96 2.62 -19.46
CA SER A 98 6.03 3.17 -18.10
C SER A 98 7.44 3.66 -17.73
N GLU A 99 7.54 4.59 -16.77
CA GLU A 99 8.84 5.02 -16.22
C GLU A 99 9.63 3.83 -15.62
N LEU A 100 8.92 2.82 -15.10
CA LEU A 100 9.53 1.60 -14.56
C LEU A 100 10.33 0.85 -15.63
N GLU A 101 9.77 0.68 -16.82
CA GLU A 101 10.45 0.01 -17.93
C GLU A 101 11.70 0.76 -18.36
N LEU A 102 11.62 2.08 -18.46
CA LEU A 102 12.78 2.92 -18.78
C LEU A 102 13.90 2.76 -17.73
N ARG A 103 13.54 2.67 -16.45
CA ARG A 103 14.48 2.43 -15.34
C ARG A 103 15.12 1.04 -15.43
N LEU A 104 14.33 0.01 -15.70
CA LEU A 104 14.79 -1.37 -15.85
C LEU A 104 15.74 -1.50 -17.04
N ALA A 105 15.36 -0.95 -18.19
CA ALA A 105 16.18 -0.91 -19.40
C ALA A 105 17.48 -0.13 -19.18
N ASP A 106 17.41 1.02 -18.49
CA ASP A 106 18.57 1.87 -18.21
C ASP A 106 19.61 1.17 -17.33
N TYR A 107 19.18 0.41 -16.35
CA TYR A 107 20.11 -0.39 -15.56
C TYR A 107 20.66 -1.56 -16.39
N ALA A 108 19.80 -2.29 -17.11
CA ALA A 108 20.22 -3.46 -17.90
C ALA A 108 21.27 -3.09 -18.95
N ARG A 109 21.08 -2.01 -19.70
CA ARG A 109 22.04 -1.57 -20.72
C ARG A 109 23.39 -1.13 -20.14
N ARG A 110 23.42 -0.62 -18.90
CA ARG A 110 24.67 -0.24 -18.22
C ARG A 110 25.45 -1.42 -17.66
N GLN A 111 24.79 -2.55 -17.39
CA GLN A 111 25.39 -3.69 -16.66
C GLN A 111 25.48 -4.98 -17.49
N ALA A 112 24.84 -5.04 -18.66
CA ALA A 112 24.84 -6.23 -19.49
C ALA A 112 26.24 -6.62 -19.95
N VAL A 113 26.52 -7.92 -19.85
CA VAL A 113 27.73 -8.55 -20.40
C VAL A 113 27.28 -9.78 -21.21
N PRO A 114 27.53 -9.83 -22.54
CA PRO A 114 28.10 -8.78 -23.38
C PRO A 114 27.23 -7.49 -23.43
N ALA A 115 27.84 -6.36 -23.82
CA ALA A 115 27.11 -5.11 -23.96
C ALA A 115 25.99 -5.25 -25.00
N ILE A 116 24.79 -4.77 -24.67
CA ILE A 116 23.61 -4.82 -25.55
C ILE A 116 23.85 -3.87 -26.74
N PRO A 117 23.85 -4.37 -27.99
CA PRO A 117 23.97 -3.51 -29.17
C PRO A 117 22.80 -2.52 -29.27
N ASP A 118 23.03 -1.35 -29.85
CA ASP A 118 22.00 -0.32 -30.02
C ASP A 118 20.84 -0.79 -30.91
N THR A 119 21.12 -1.72 -31.83
CA THR A 119 20.12 -2.36 -32.69
C THR A 119 19.38 -3.52 -32.03
N ALA A 120 19.81 -3.98 -30.87
CA ALA A 120 19.19 -5.11 -30.19
C ALA A 120 17.94 -4.65 -29.43
N GLU A 121 16.83 -5.35 -29.71
CA GLU A 121 15.61 -5.23 -28.93
C GLU A 121 15.81 -5.84 -27.53
N LEU A 122 15.33 -5.12 -26.52
CA LEU A 122 15.39 -5.56 -25.12
C LEU A 122 13.96 -5.89 -24.69
N HIS A 123 13.70 -7.17 -24.42
CA HIS A 123 12.39 -7.65 -24.02
C HIS A 123 12.31 -7.74 -22.50
N LEU A 124 11.30 -7.09 -21.91
CA LEU A 124 11.06 -7.10 -20.48
C LEU A 124 10.09 -8.23 -20.15
N HIS A 125 10.58 -9.23 -19.42
CA HIS A 125 9.77 -10.36 -18.98
C HIS A 125 9.31 -10.12 -17.55
N VAL A 126 8.36 -9.20 -17.37
CA VAL A 126 7.87 -8.75 -16.06
C VAL A 126 7.14 -9.83 -15.25
N ARG A 127 6.71 -10.93 -15.89
CA ARG A 127 6.09 -12.10 -15.24
C ARG A 127 7.06 -13.27 -15.00
N GLU A 128 8.22 -13.25 -15.65
CA GLU A 128 9.10 -14.41 -15.66
C GLU A 128 9.84 -14.55 -14.33
N ARG A 129 9.86 -15.79 -13.81
CA ARG A 129 10.68 -16.22 -12.69
C ARG A 129 11.74 -17.19 -13.19
N LEU A 130 12.99 -16.97 -12.81
CA LEU A 130 14.04 -17.95 -13.10
C LEU A 130 13.94 -19.13 -12.13
N PRO A 131 14.22 -20.38 -12.57
CA PRO A 131 14.12 -21.57 -11.71
C PRO A 131 14.98 -21.55 -10.45
N ALA A 132 16.04 -20.74 -10.43
CA ALA A 132 16.95 -20.59 -9.30
C ALA A 132 16.47 -19.55 -8.26
N TRP A 133 15.30 -18.95 -8.46
CA TRP A 133 14.74 -17.98 -7.52
C TRP A 133 13.97 -18.68 -6.40
N ASP A 134 14.35 -18.35 -5.17
CA ASP A 134 13.64 -18.72 -3.96
C ASP A 134 12.19 -18.20 -3.94
N GLU A 135 11.37 -18.82 -3.08
CA GLU A 135 9.95 -18.50 -2.89
C GLU A 135 9.70 -17.14 -2.23
N ASP A 136 10.70 -16.36 -1.85
CA ASP A 136 10.58 -15.00 -1.31
C ASP A 136 10.88 -13.92 -2.36
N ILE A 137 11.50 -14.30 -3.49
CA ILE A 137 11.72 -13.40 -4.62
C ILE A 137 10.41 -13.24 -5.38
N ARG A 138 10.08 -12.02 -5.79
CA ARG A 138 8.88 -11.66 -6.56
C ARG A 138 9.24 -10.81 -7.77
N THR A 139 8.43 -10.91 -8.80
CA THR A 139 8.48 -10.02 -9.95
C THR A 139 7.76 -8.69 -9.65
N PHE A 140 8.03 -7.66 -10.44
CA PHE A 140 7.25 -6.42 -10.37
C PHE A 140 5.76 -6.64 -10.68
N TYR A 141 5.44 -7.64 -11.51
CA TYR A 141 4.06 -8.04 -11.77
C TYR A 141 3.39 -8.63 -10.52
N GLU A 142 4.04 -9.57 -9.83
CA GLU A 142 3.52 -10.21 -8.61
C GLU A 142 3.32 -9.22 -7.44
N ILE A 143 4.13 -8.17 -7.36
CA ILE A 143 3.99 -7.13 -6.32
C ILE A 143 2.91 -6.09 -6.66
N ALA A 144 2.54 -5.92 -7.93
CA ALA A 144 1.63 -4.87 -8.38
C ALA A 144 0.25 -4.88 -7.66
N PRO A 145 -0.41 -6.02 -7.39
CA PRO A 145 -1.68 -6.03 -6.64
C PRO A 145 -1.56 -5.47 -5.23
N LEU A 146 -0.46 -5.78 -4.53
CA LEU A 146 -0.21 -5.25 -3.19
C LEU A 146 -0.04 -3.74 -3.25
N VAL A 147 0.77 -3.25 -4.20
CA VAL A 147 0.96 -1.80 -4.40
C VAL A 147 -0.36 -1.11 -4.73
N ARG A 148 -1.20 -1.68 -5.60
CA ARG A 148 -2.53 -1.15 -5.92
C ARG A 148 -3.46 -1.14 -4.71
N ALA A 149 -3.48 -2.21 -3.92
CA ALA A 149 -4.26 -2.25 -2.69
C ALA A 149 -3.81 -1.19 -1.67
N LEU A 150 -2.50 -0.98 -1.54
CA LEU A 150 -1.93 0.09 -0.73
C LEU A 150 -2.33 1.49 -1.25
N ILE A 151 -2.34 1.70 -2.57
CA ILE A 151 -2.79 2.98 -3.17
C ILE A 151 -4.24 3.27 -2.81
N ASP A 152 -5.14 2.30 -2.91
CA ASP A 152 -6.56 2.51 -2.58
C ASP A 152 -6.75 2.79 -1.09
N LEU A 153 -6.10 1.99 -0.22
CA LEU A 153 -6.17 2.18 1.23
C LEU A 153 -5.70 3.59 1.63
N LEU A 154 -4.59 4.05 1.05
CA LEU A 154 -4.04 5.38 1.30
C LEU A 154 -4.86 6.49 0.63
N GLY A 155 -5.59 6.17 -0.44
CA GLY A 155 -6.47 7.10 -1.14
C GLY A 155 -7.62 7.62 -0.26
N ASP A 156 -8.17 6.72 0.55
CA ASP A 156 -9.35 6.95 1.41
C ASP A 156 -9.02 7.20 2.90
N ALA A 157 -7.75 7.16 3.26
CA ALA A 157 -7.28 7.44 4.62
C ALA A 157 -7.13 8.94 4.87
N ARG A 158 -7.37 9.38 6.12
CA ARG A 158 -7.11 10.76 6.55
C ARG A 158 -5.96 10.80 7.58
N PRO A 159 -5.19 11.91 7.66
CA PRO A 159 -4.23 12.08 8.73
C PRO A 159 -4.88 11.95 10.11
N LEU A 160 -4.23 11.21 11.00
CA LEU A 160 -4.56 11.15 12.42
C LEU A 160 -4.22 12.51 13.06
N THR A 161 -5.14 13.03 13.86
CA THR A 161 -4.97 14.28 14.61
C THR A 161 -5.03 14.03 16.11
N ALA A 162 -4.70 15.05 16.91
CA ALA A 162 -4.85 14.95 18.35
C ALA A 162 -6.32 14.86 18.81
N GLU A 163 -7.28 15.27 17.98
CA GLU A 163 -8.71 15.17 18.28
C GLU A 163 -9.20 13.72 18.28
N ASP A 164 -8.63 12.90 17.39
CA ASP A 164 -8.95 11.48 17.27
C ASP A 164 -8.56 10.65 18.51
N LEU A 165 -7.78 11.24 19.42
CA LEU A 165 -7.32 10.63 20.66
C LEU A 165 -8.07 11.15 21.90
N LEU A 166 -9.15 11.92 21.72
CA LEU A 166 -9.93 12.51 22.81
C LEU A 166 -11.20 11.73 23.11
N VAL A 167 -11.50 11.57 24.40
CA VAL A 167 -12.76 10.99 24.88
C VAL A 167 -13.89 12.02 24.68
N PRO A 168 -15.05 11.63 24.11
CA PRO A 168 -16.16 12.54 23.86
C PRO A 168 -16.73 13.23 25.11
N GLU A 169 -16.75 12.53 26.25
CA GLU A 169 -17.24 13.06 27.52
C GLU A 169 -16.08 13.62 28.36
N GLY A 170 -15.94 14.95 28.43
CA GLY A 170 -15.03 15.61 29.38
C GLY A 170 -14.34 16.87 28.91
N TYR A 171 -14.44 17.23 27.63
CA TYR A 171 -13.91 18.48 27.11
C TYR A 171 -15.06 19.44 26.80
N GLU A 172 -15.04 20.62 27.43
CA GLU A 172 -15.85 21.76 26.97
C GLU A 172 -15.54 21.99 25.48
N GLU A 173 -16.54 22.35 24.68
CA GLU A 173 -16.48 22.73 23.25
C GLU A 173 -15.58 23.96 23.02
N VAL A 174 -14.32 23.90 23.43
CA VAL A 174 -13.29 24.80 22.95
C VAL A 174 -12.93 24.28 21.57
N GLU A 175 -13.00 25.12 20.53
CA GLU A 175 -12.40 24.85 19.22
C GLU A 175 -10.94 24.44 19.47
N ALA A 176 -10.70 23.14 19.48
CA ALA A 176 -9.47 22.61 20.00
C ALA A 176 -8.65 22.21 18.78
N PRO A 177 -7.62 22.97 18.35
CA PRO A 177 -6.95 22.75 17.07
C PRO A 177 -6.35 21.34 16.97
N ARG A 178 -6.23 20.79 15.77
CA ARG A 178 -5.74 19.43 15.47
C ARG A 178 -4.36 19.07 16.06
N GLN A 179 -3.65 20.06 16.62
CA GLN A 179 -2.28 20.02 17.16
C GLN A 179 -1.25 19.47 16.17
N GLN A 180 -1.49 19.74 14.89
CA GLN A 180 -0.54 19.42 13.83
C GLN A 180 0.66 20.36 13.92
N LEU A 181 1.86 19.80 13.71
CA LEU A 181 3.12 20.50 13.81
C LEU A 181 3.43 21.19 12.48
N VAL A 182 2.87 22.38 12.30
CA VAL A 182 2.99 23.15 11.04
C VAL A 182 4.44 23.39 10.64
N ASP A 183 5.29 23.75 11.61
CA ASP A 183 6.69 24.07 11.32
C ASP A 183 7.51 22.84 10.90
N GLU A 184 7.13 21.64 11.38
CA GLU A 184 7.72 20.36 10.97
C GLU A 184 7.37 20.06 9.51
N LEU A 185 6.10 20.19 9.14
CA LEU A 185 5.63 20.00 7.77
C LEU A 185 6.24 21.04 6.83
N ALA A 186 6.28 22.30 7.25
CA ALA A 186 6.90 23.39 6.51
C ALA A 186 8.38 23.12 6.22
N LEU A 187 9.12 22.58 7.19
CA LEU A 187 10.53 22.22 7.03
C LEU A 187 10.70 21.16 5.93
N ARG A 188 9.90 20.09 5.94
CA ARG A 188 9.96 19.03 4.92
C ARG A 188 9.61 19.56 3.52
N MET A 189 8.58 20.39 3.41
CA MET A 189 8.16 20.94 2.12
C MET A 189 9.15 21.95 1.56
N ARG A 190 9.79 22.77 2.42
CA ARG A 190 10.87 23.68 2.01
C ARG A 190 12.12 22.91 1.56
N ASP A 191 12.51 21.85 2.28
CA ASP A 191 13.63 20.97 1.85
C ASP A 191 13.34 20.33 0.47
N ALA A 192 12.12 19.84 0.26
CA ALA A 192 11.69 19.31 -1.03
C ALA A 192 11.74 20.36 -2.15
N ARG A 193 11.28 21.59 -1.87
CA ARG A 193 11.38 22.72 -2.79
C ARG A 193 12.83 23.07 -3.12
N ASP A 194 13.72 23.11 -2.13
CA ASP A 194 15.13 23.46 -2.35
C ASP A 194 15.86 22.38 -3.16
N ARG A 195 15.54 21.11 -2.95
CA ARG A 195 16.02 20.01 -3.81
C ARG A 195 15.53 20.15 -5.25
N LEU A 196 14.27 20.54 -5.45
CA LEU A 196 13.72 20.80 -6.79
C LEU A 196 14.44 21.97 -7.46
N ALA A 197 14.73 23.03 -6.71
CA ALA A 197 15.48 24.19 -7.18
C ALA A 197 16.94 23.84 -7.54
N ALA A 198 17.57 22.95 -6.77
CA ALA A 198 18.90 22.43 -7.10
C ALA A 198 18.90 21.68 -8.43
N VAL A 199 17.94 20.77 -8.66
CA VAL A 199 17.80 20.05 -9.94
C VAL A 199 17.59 21.02 -11.11
N HIS A 200 16.75 22.04 -10.94
CA HIS A 200 16.55 23.08 -11.97
C HIS A 200 17.84 23.87 -12.23
N THR A 201 18.61 24.19 -11.19
CA THR A 201 19.88 24.91 -11.29
C THR A 201 20.93 24.08 -12.02
N ASP A 202 21.09 22.81 -11.64
CA ASP A 202 22.02 21.86 -12.29
C ASP A 202 21.69 21.71 -13.78
N LEU A 203 20.40 21.62 -14.12
CA LEU A 203 19.95 21.56 -15.50
C LEU A 203 20.28 22.86 -16.25
N GLY A 204 20.05 24.02 -15.62
CA GLY A 204 20.37 25.33 -16.18
C GLY A 204 21.85 25.55 -16.44
N VAL A 205 22.73 25.11 -15.53
CA VAL A 205 24.20 25.16 -15.71
C VAL A 205 24.60 24.37 -16.95
N LEU A 206 24.12 23.12 -17.07
CA LEU A 206 24.39 22.28 -18.23
C LEU A 206 23.90 22.92 -19.54
N TYR A 207 22.75 23.61 -19.53
CA TYR A 207 22.28 24.37 -20.68
C TYR A 207 23.14 25.59 -21.02
N THR A 208 23.55 26.36 -20.02
CA THR A 208 24.39 27.54 -20.26
C THR A 208 25.78 27.15 -20.79
N ASP A 209 26.35 26.07 -20.29
CA ASP A 209 27.62 25.55 -20.79
C ASP A 209 27.47 24.96 -22.19
N ALA A 210 26.38 24.24 -22.44
CA ALA A 210 26.03 23.70 -23.76
C ALA A 210 25.78 24.80 -24.82
N SER A 211 25.19 25.94 -24.43
CA SER A 211 24.92 27.08 -25.31
C SER A 211 26.11 28.01 -25.57
N ARG A 212 27.17 27.92 -24.73
CA ARG A 212 28.44 28.66 -24.90
C ARG A 212 29.36 28.04 -25.95
N GLY A 213 29.16 26.76 -26.30
CA GLY A 213 29.66 26.19 -27.54
C GLY A 213 28.78 26.67 -28.69
N GLU A 214 29.36 27.28 -29.72
CA GLU A 214 28.59 27.81 -30.85
C GLU A 214 27.68 26.72 -31.46
N ALA A 215 26.37 27.01 -31.46
CA ALA A 215 25.23 26.21 -31.92
C ALA A 215 24.73 25.07 -30.99
N VAL A 216 23.47 25.24 -30.53
CA VAL A 216 22.61 24.17 -30.00
C VAL A 216 22.48 22.98 -30.99
N ALA A 217 22.83 23.20 -32.26
CA ALA A 217 23.00 22.20 -33.31
C ALA A 217 24.44 21.62 -33.35
N GLY A 218 24.93 21.07 -32.24
CA GLY A 218 26.30 20.54 -32.19
C GLY A 218 26.77 19.91 -30.88
N LEU A 219 25.86 19.64 -29.95
CA LEU A 219 26.24 18.98 -28.69
C LEU A 219 26.57 17.52 -28.96
N GLY A 220 27.78 17.13 -28.59
CA GLY A 220 28.28 15.79 -28.78
C GLY A 220 27.59 14.78 -27.84
N PRO A 221 27.82 13.48 -28.08
CA PRO A 221 27.33 12.41 -27.22
C PRO A 221 27.72 12.57 -25.73
N ALA A 222 28.85 13.23 -25.44
CA ALA A 222 29.33 13.44 -24.09
C ALA A 222 28.48 14.47 -23.32
N GLU A 223 28.17 15.60 -23.94
CA GLU A 223 27.35 16.66 -23.35
C GLU A 223 25.90 16.19 -23.15
N ALA A 224 25.35 15.46 -24.13
CA ALA A 224 24.02 14.87 -23.98
C ALA A 224 23.98 13.79 -22.88
N SER A 225 25.03 12.98 -22.73
CA SER A 225 25.14 12.01 -21.63
C SER A 225 25.24 12.68 -20.25
N ALA A 226 25.76 13.91 -20.17
CA ALA A 226 25.83 14.68 -18.92
C ALA A 226 24.45 15.12 -18.40
N LEU A 227 23.41 15.13 -19.24
CA LEU A 227 22.03 15.44 -18.83
C LEU A 227 21.34 14.27 -18.13
N TYR A 228 21.76 13.02 -18.36
CA TYR A 228 21.08 11.85 -17.80
C TYR A 228 20.97 11.84 -16.27
N PRO A 229 22.02 12.16 -15.48
CA PRO A 229 21.88 12.23 -14.02
C PRO A 229 20.82 13.25 -13.57
N VAL A 230 20.76 14.42 -14.22
CA VAL A 230 19.83 15.50 -13.87
C VAL A 230 18.40 15.17 -14.29
N LEU A 231 18.23 14.54 -15.47
CA LEU A 231 16.94 14.00 -15.92
C LEU A 231 16.40 12.92 -14.98
N ARG A 232 17.25 11.98 -14.54
CA ARG A 232 16.90 10.98 -13.51
C ARG A 232 16.51 11.65 -12.18
N ALA A 233 17.22 12.70 -11.77
CA ALA A 233 16.89 13.46 -10.57
C ALA A 233 15.54 14.19 -10.69
N ALA A 234 15.24 14.78 -11.86
CA ALA A 234 13.94 15.39 -12.14
C ALA A 234 12.80 14.35 -12.15
N ALA A 235 13.03 13.16 -12.71
CA ALA A 235 12.05 12.06 -12.67
C ALA A 235 11.69 11.63 -11.24
N ALA A 236 12.62 11.72 -10.29
CA ALA A 236 12.37 11.41 -8.88
C ALA A 236 11.36 12.36 -8.19
N PHE A 237 11.02 13.50 -8.81
CA PHE A 237 9.92 14.39 -8.42
C PHE A 237 8.59 14.07 -9.12
N GLY A 238 8.51 12.98 -9.88
CA GLY A 238 7.30 12.58 -10.59
C GLY A 238 6.94 13.46 -11.77
N LEU A 239 7.94 14.02 -12.46
CA LEU A 239 7.71 14.73 -13.71
C LEU A 239 7.51 13.72 -14.85
N PRO A 240 6.31 13.67 -15.49
CA PRO A 240 6.07 12.78 -16.60
C PRO A 240 7.06 13.06 -17.75
N GLY A 241 7.66 12.00 -18.30
CA GLY A 241 8.62 12.12 -19.40
C GLY A 241 9.98 12.73 -19.01
N ALA A 242 10.28 12.90 -17.72
CA ALA A 242 11.59 13.40 -17.30
C ALA A 242 12.67 12.31 -17.29
N TYR A 243 12.31 11.04 -17.10
CA TYR A 243 13.28 9.95 -17.12
C TYR A 243 13.86 9.80 -18.55
N PRO A 244 15.18 9.61 -18.71
CA PRO A 244 15.80 9.51 -20.04
C PRO A 244 15.10 8.48 -20.94
N ALA A 245 14.59 8.95 -22.09
CA ALA A 245 13.97 8.07 -23.08
C ALA A 245 15.00 7.16 -23.77
N TYR A 246 16.24 7.65 -23.86
CA TYR A 246 17.40 6.91 -24.36
C TYR A 246 18.27 6.47 -23.19
N GLN A 247 18.52 5.16 -23.11
CA GLN A 247 19.27 4.54 -22.01
C GLN A 247 20.77 4.34 -22.32
N GLN A 248 21.20 4.63 -23.54
CA GLN A 248 22.60 4.54 -23.98
C GLN A 248 23.17 5.93 -24.24
N SER A 249 24.50 6.02 -24.40
CA SER A 249 25.09 7.26 -24.94
C SER A 249 24.44 7.57 -26.28
N PRO A 250 23.81 8.75 -26.42
CA PRO A 250 23.06 9.05 -27.62
C PRO A 250 24.04 9.16 -28.79
N GLY A 251 23.72 8.48 -29.90
CA GLY A 251 24.37 8.78 -31.18
C GLY A 251 24.10 10.24 -31.60
N GLU A 252 24.80 10.73 -32.61
CA GLU A 252 24.68 12.13 -33.06
C GLU A 252 23.22 12.55 -33.35
N GLU A 253 22.40 11.65 -33.90
CA GLU A 253 20.97 11.89 -34.17
C GLU A 253 20.09 11.92 -32.90
N ALA A 254 20.47 11.18 -31.85
CA ALA A 254 19.71 11.10 -30.59
C ALA A 254 20.05 12.24 -29.61
N CYS A 255 21.21 12.90 -29.77
CA CYS A 255 21.61 14.05 -28.94
C CYS A 255 20.55 15.15 -28.94
N ALA A 256 20.00 15.50 -30.11
CA ALA A 256 18.98 16.53 -30.25
C ALA A 256 17.70 16.20 -29.45
N GLN A 257 17.34 14.92 -29.34
CA GLN A 257 16.15 14.50 -28.61
C GLN A 257 16.34 14.59 -27.10
N VAL A 258 17.49 14.15 -26.58
CA VAL A 258 17.83 14.28 -25.15
C VAL A 258 17.86 15.75 -24.73
N LEU A 259 18.33 16.63 -25.62
CA LEU A 259 18.34 18.08 -25.38
C LEU A 259 16.95 18.68 -25.36
N ASN A 260 16.10 18.32 -26.33
CA ASN A 260 14.71 18.77 -26.36
C ASN A 260 13.96 18.27 -25.11
N GLN A 261 14.23 17.04 -24.67
CA GLN A 261 13.68 16.48 -23.45
C GLN A 261 14.10 17.33 -22.23
N GLY A 262 15.39 17.61 -22.08
CA GLY A 262 15.87 18.43 -20.96
C GLY A 262 15.31 19.86 -21.00
N LEU A 263 15.07 20.47 -22.17
CA LEU A 263 14.51 21.82 -22.27
C LEU A 263 13.05 21.82 -21.80
N SER A 264 12.29 20.81 -22.22
CA SER A 264 10.92 20.60 -21.77
C SER A 264 10.84 20.35 -20.26
N VAL A 265 11.77 19.56 -19.72
CA VAL A 265 11.89 19.34 -18.27
C VAL A 265 12.26 20.63 -17.53
N ALA A 266 13.22 21.41 -18.04
CA ALA A 266 13.63 22.68 -17.45
C ALA A 266 12.48 23.68 -17.39
N GLU A 267 11.70 23.84 -18.47
CA GLU A 267 10.53 24.70 -18.50
C GLU A 267 9.47 24.25 -17.49
N THR A 268 9.24 22.94 -17.41
CA THR A 268 8.29 22.35 -16.46
C THR A 268 8.73 22.59 -15.01
N LEU A 269 10.01 22.39 -14.71
CA LEU A 269 10.59 22.64 -13.39
C LEU A 269 10.50 24.13 -13.01
N SER A 270 10.84 25.03 -13.94
CA SER A 270 10.77 26.48 -13.73
C SER A 270 9.34 26.93 -13.39
N ARG A 271 8.36 26.44 -14.16
CA ARG A 271 6.94 26.73 -13.93
C ARG A 271 6.46 26.20 -12.58
N ARG A 272 6.83 24.96 -12.23
CA ARG A 272 6.46 24.33 -10.96
C ARG A 272 7.08 25.07 -9.78
N LEU A 273 8.36 25.45 -9.86
CA LEU A 273 9.05 26.24 -8.83
C LEU A 273 8.40 27.61 -8.63
N ALA A 274 8.08 28.34 -9.70
CA ALA A 274 7.40 29.63 -9.59
C ALA A 274 6.04 29.51 -8.91
N GLN A 275 5.27 28.46 -9.23
CA GLN A 275 3.99 28.19 -8.59
C GLN A 275 4.15 27.85 -7.11
N VAL A 276 5.12 27.00 -6.76
CA VAL A 276 5.42 26.63 -5.37
C VAL A 276 5.90 27.85 -4.57
N ASP A 277 6.79 28.68 -5.13
CA ASP A 277 7.30 29.87 -4.46
C ASP A 277 6.19 30.89 -4.19
N ALA A 278 5.28 31.08 -5.14
CA ALA A 278 4.09 31.90 -4.95
C ALA A 278 3.19 31.32 -3.85
N ALA A 279 2.92 30.01 -3.87
CA ALA A 279 2.09 29.36 -2.86
C ALA A 279 2.71 29.45 -1.44
N ILE A 280 4.03 29.29 -1.31
CA ILE A 280 4.75 29.44 -0.03
C ILE A 280 4.58 30.86 0.53
N ALA A 281 4.67 31.89 -0.33
CA ALA A 281 4.50 33.28 0.10
C ALA A 281 3.09 33.57 0.64
N GLU A 282 2.08 32.84 0.17
CA GLU A 282 0.69 32.93 0.66
C GLU A 282 0.45 32.17 1.97
N VAL A 283 1.37 31.33 2.44
CA VAL A 283 1.21 30.60 3.72
C VAL A 283 1.43 31.51 4.94
N ASP A 284 2.47 32.34 4.90
CA ASP A 284 2.85 33.22 6.02
C ASP A 284 1.73 34.18 6.50
N PRO A 285 0.88 34.77 5.62
CA PRO A 285 -0.22 35.63 6.06
C PRO A 285 -1.45 34.88 6.60
N LEU A 286 -1.53 33.55 6.49
CA LEU A 286 -2.69 32.79 6.96
C LEU A 286 -2.78 32.79 8.50
N ALA A 287 -3.98 33.04 9.01
CA ALA A 287 -4.28 32.95 10.43
C ALA A 287 -4.68 31.52 10.80
N GLY A 288 -4.03 30.96 11.82
CA GLY A 288 -4.35 29.64 12.36
C GLY A 288 -3.53 28.51 11.73
N ASP A 289 -3.17 27.54 12.57
CA ASP A 289 -2.29 26.44 12.17
C ASP A 289 -2.96 25.49 11.17
N ASP A 290 -4.25 25.21 11.31
CA ASP A 290 -4.96 24.29 10.41
C ASP A 290 -4.98 24.81 8.95
N ALA A 291 -5.24 26.11 8.76
CA ALA A 291 -5.20 26.73 7.44
C ALA A 291 -3.79 26.66 6.82
N ARG A 292 -2.74 26.86 7.64
CA ARG A 292 -1.35 26.74 7.20
C ARG A 292 -0.99 25.30 6.85
N VAL A 293 -1.49 24.31 7.59
CA VAL A 293 -1.28 22.88 7.27
C VAL A 293 -1.90 22.53 5.93
N GLU A 294 -3.16 22.89 5.69
CA GLU A 294 -3.82 22.60 4.42
C GLU A 294 -3.08 23.25 3.23
N ALA A 295 -2.59 24.48 3.39
CA ALA A 295 -1.76 25.14 2.37
C ALA A 295 -0.44 24.39 2.11
N TRP A 296 0.23 23.88 3.15
CA TRP A 296 1.43 23.04 2.98
C TRP A 296 1.13 21.69 2.33
N LEU A 297 -0.03 21.08 2.62
CA LEU A 297 -0.48 19.87 1.94
C LEU A 297 -0.74 20.13 0.45
N ASP A 298 -1.29 21.28 0.09
CA ASP A 298 -1.45 21.68 -1.31
C ASP A 298 -0.09 21.88 -1.99
N ILE A 299 0.86 22.53 -1.33
CA ILE A 299 2.24 22.69 -1.82
C ILE A 299 2.92 21.33 -2.05
N SER A 300 2.70 20.35 -1.16
CA SER A 300 3.23 18.99 -1.34
C SER A 300 2.76 18.33 -2.64
N ARG A 301 1.48 18.55 -3.01
CA ARG A 301 0.88 18.05 -4.25
C ARG A 301 1.40 18.80 -5.48
N MET A 302 1.72 20.08 -5.34
CA MET A 302 2.37 20.86 -6.41
C MET A 302 3.80 20.36 -6.68
N LEU A 303 4.53 19.98 -5.64
CA LEU A 303 5.91 19.47 -5.73
C LEU A 303 5.99 18.08 -6.40
N PHE A 304 5.16 17.13 -5.96
CA PHE A 304 5.30 15.71 -6.31
C PHE A 304 4.19 15.15 -7.21
N GLY A 305 3.16 15.95 -7.49
CA GLY A 305 1.97 15.55 -8.23
C GLY A 305 0.73 15.44 -7.33
N ARG A 306 -0.45 15.54 -7.96
CA ARG A 306 -1.76 15.66 -7.29
C ARG A 306 -2.01 14.58 -6.23
N ASP A 307 -1.53 13.37 -6.49
CA ASP A 307 -1.86 12.22 -5.67
C ASP A 307 -0.80 11.94 -4.58
N PHE A 308 0.17 12.84 -4.42
CA PHE A 308 1.09 12.80 -3.30
C PHE A 308 0.37 13.06 -1.98
N ARG A 309 0.65 12.21 -1.00
CA ARG A 309 0.04 12.26 0.33
C ARG A 309 1.09 12.60 1.36
N ALA A 310 1.14 13.87 1.74
CA ALA A 310 1.88 14.28 2.92
C ALA A 310 1.08 14.02 4.20
N ILE A 311 1.72 13.52 5.25
CA ILE A 311 1.10 13.22 6.54
C ILE A 311 1.65 14.22 7.57
N PRO A 312 0.83 15.18 8.04
CA PRO A 312 1.24 16.09 9.08
C PRO A 312 1.51 15.33 10.38
N HIS A 313 2.62 15.64 11.03
CA HIS A 313 2.87 15.17 12.38
C HIS A 313 1.98 15.94 13.37
N PHE A 314 1.68 15.34 14.51
CA PHE A 314 0.90 15.98 15.58
C PHE A 314 1.48 15.69 16.96
N ALA A 315 1.13 16.51 17.94
CA ALA A 315 1.42 16.26 19.35
C ALA A 315 0.18 15.69 20.05
N PRO A 316 0.27 14.53 20.73
CA PRO A 316 -0.83 14.02 21.54
C PRO A 316 -1.12 14.93 22.74
N ARG A 317 -2.40 15.08 23.08
CA ARG A 317 -2.85 15.90 24.22
C ARG A 317 -2.71 15.20 25.56
N ASP A 318 -3.23 13.97 25.65
CA ASP A 318 -3.21 13.18 26.87
C ASP A 318 -2.16 12.06 26.79
N VAL A 319 -0.90 12.47 26.89
CA VAL A 319 0.24 11.55 26.88
C VAL A 319 0.17 10.56 28.05
N ALA A 320 -0.27 11.01 29.23
CA ALA A 320 -0.33 10.18 30.43
C ALA A 320 -1.41 9.11 30.32
N GLY A 321 -2.59 9.45 29.81
CA GLY A 321 -3.67 8.50 29.54
C GLY A 321 -3.24 7.45 28.52
N LEU A 322 -2.63 7.86 27.40
CA LEU A 322 -2.10 6.94 26.40
C LEU A 322 -1.08 5.96 26.99
N GLN A 323 -0.15 6.43 27.81
CA GLN A 323 0.82 5.58 28.51
C GLN A 323 0.16 4.59 29.48
N ALA A 324 -0.89 5.02 30.19
CA ALA A 324 -1.63 4.17 31.11
C ALA A 324 -2.36 3.02 30.37
N VAL A 325 -3.02 3.31 29.25
CA VAL A 325 -3.66 2.27 28.41
C VAL A 325 -2.60 1.29 27.90
N TRP A 326 -1.46 1.81 27.42
CA TRP A 326 -0.41 0.94 26.89
C TRP A 326 0.14 -0.04 27.91
N ALA A 327 0.34 0.40 29.15
CA ALA A 327 0.83 -0.47 30.21
C ALA A 327 -0.08 -1.68 30.46
N GLN A 328 -1.35 -1.59 30.07
CA GLN A 328 -2.42 -2.54 30.40
C GLN A 328 -3.07 -3.17 29.14
N ARG A 329 -2.49 -2.92 27.97
CA ARG A 329 -3.04 -3.32 26.65
C ARG A 329 -3.27 -4.83 26.49
N GLU A 330 -2.42 -5.65 27.11
CA GLU A 330 -2.52 -7.11 27.03
C GLU A 330 -3.72 -7.63 27.83
N ASP A 331 -4.05 -6.94 28.93
CA ASP A 331 -5.18 -7.32 29.78
C ASP A 331 -6.53 -6.97 29.13
N LEU A 332 -6.62 -5.93 28.28
CA LEU A 332 -7.87 -5.55 27.60
C LEU A 332 -8.49 -6.70 26.81
N CYS A 333 -7.66 -7.51 26.16
CA CYS A 333 -8.10 -8.62 25.30
C CYS A 333 -8.13 -9.97 26.02
N ARG A 334 -8.00 -10.02 27.35
CA ARG A 334 -7.90 -11.28 28.13
C ARG A 334 -9.09 -12.24 28.00
N ALA A 335 -10.25 -11.73 27.62
CA ALA A 335 -11.47 -12.53 27.40
C ALA A 335 -11.62 -13.00 25.94
N MET A 336 -10.73 -12.58 25.03
CA MET A 336 -10.81 -12.96 23.63
C MET A 336 -10.29 -14.38 23.40
N PRO A 337 -10.93 -15.15 22.49
CA PRO A 337 -10.38 -16.41 22.05
C PRO A 337 -9.07 -16.19 21.28
N PRO A 338 -8.23 -17.24 21.13
CA PRO A 338 -7.10 -17.20 20.20
C PRO A 338 -7.56 -16.76 18.80
N PHE A 339 -6.80 -15.87 18.17
CA PHE A 339 -7.14 -15.25 16.88
C PHE A 339 -8.43 -14.42 16.85
N GLY A 340 -8.91 -13.97 18.02
CA GLY A 340 -10.14 -13.19 18.09
C GLY A 340 -10.03 -11.82 17.38
N LEU A 341 -8.86 -11.18 17.38
CA LEU A 341 -8.65 -9.90 16.68
C LEU A 341 -8.65 -10.07 15.15
N GLU A 342 -8.08 -11.17 14.68
CA GLU A 342 -8.14 -11.60 13.28
C GLU A 342 -9.59 -11.81 12.86
N SER A 343 -10.34 -12.56 13.67
CA SER A 343 -11.75 -12.87 13.43
C SER A 343 -12.62 -11.61 13.42
N TRP A 344 -12.39 -10.71 14.38
CA TRP A 344 -13.06 -9.40 14.44
C TRP A 344 -12.83 -8.59 13.15
N ARG A 345 -11.57 -8.44 12.73
CA ARG A 345 -11.23 -7.71 11.51
C ARG A 345 -11.80 -8.37 10.25
N GLN A 346 -11.75 -9.69 10.14
CA GLN A 346 -12.34 -10.43 9.01
C GLN A 346 -13.87 -10.32 8.98
N GLY A 347 -14.52 -10.25 10.14
CA GLY A 347 -15.94 -9.94 10.25
C GLY A 347 -16.25 -8.55 9.69
N LEU A 348 -15.45 -7.54 10.08
CA LEU A 348 -15.60 -6.18 9.56
C LEU A 348 -15.31 -6.07 8.06
N ALA A 349 -14.36 -6.84 7.53
CA ALA A 349 -14.00 -6.84 6.12
C ALA A 349 -15.20 -7.19 5.20
N GLN A 350 -16.18 -7.95 5.69
CA GLN A 350 -17.37 -8.33 4.92
C GLN A 350 -18.39 -7.19 4.77
N VAL A 351 -18.37 -6.22 5.68
CA VAL A 351 -19.38 -5.15 5.75
C VAL A 351 -18.79 -3.74 5.56
N ARG A 352 -17.47 -3.59 5.71
CA ARG A 352 -16.77 -2.31 5.55
C ARG A 352 -15.71 -2.41 4.44
N PRO A 353 -15.89 -1.71 3.30
CA PRO A 353 -14.95 -1.77 2.18
C PRO A 353 -13.49 -1.46 2.55
N LYS A 354 -13.26 -0.49 3.44
CA LYS A 354 -11.91 -0.11 3.88
C LYS A 354 -11.23 -1.23 4.69
N MET A 355 -11.99 -1.95 5.50
CA MET A 355 -11.50 -3.13 6.22
C MET A 355 -11.29 -4.32 5.29
N GLY A 356 -12.10 -4.45 4.24
CA GLY A 356 -11.86 -5.42 3.16
C GLY A 356 -10.55 -5.15 2.41
N ALA A 357 -10.24 -3.89 2.12
CA ALA A 357 -8.97 -3.50 1.51
C ALA A 357 -7.77 -3.81 2.41
N LEU A 358 -7.88 -3.51 3.71
CA LEU A 358 -6.86 -3.88 4.71
C LEU A 358 -6.69 -5.40 4.81
N ASP A 359 -7.78 -6.17 4.74
CA ASP A 359 -7.71 -7.63 4.79
C ASP A 359 -7.05 -8.26 3.56
N LEU A 360 -7.30 -7.69 2.38
CA LEU A 360 -6.58 -8.06 1.17
C LEU A 360 -5.08 -7.75 1.28
N ILE A 361 -4.71 -6.58 1.78
CA ILE A 361 -3.30 -6.20 2.01
C ILE A 361 -2.64 -7.19 2.96
N ASP A 362 -3.26 -7.47 4.11
CA ASP A 362 -2.75 -8.42 5.09
C ASP A 362 -2.53 -9.81 4.48
N SER A 363 -3.46 -10.27 3.65
CA SER A 363 -3.36 -11.56 2.94
C SER A 363 -2.21 -11.58 1.94
N LEU A 364 -2.05 -10.51 1.16
CA LEU A 364 -0.95 -10.36 0.19
C LEU A 364 0.41 -10.30 0.87
N VAL A 365 0.56 -9.49 1.92
CA VAL A 365 1.79 -9.36 2.72
C VAL A 365 2.19 -10.71 3.31
N GLN A 366 1.23 -11.47 3.85
CA GLN A 366 1.49 -12.84 4.35
C GLN A 366 1.92 -13.80 3.23
N SER A 367 1.27 -13.74 2.06
CA SER A 367 1.66 -14.57 0.91
C SER A 367 3.08 -14.28 0.40
N PHE A 368 3.63 -13.11 0.75
CA PHE A 368 4.99 -12.69 0.42
C PHE A 368 5.99 -12.97 1.55
N GLY A 369 5.58 -13.74 2.57
CA GLY A 369 6.43 -14.08 3.72
C GLY A 369 6.80 -12.89 4.59
N GLN A 370 6.12 -11.74 4.42
CA GLN A 370 6.36 -10.54 5.22
C GLN A 370 5.60 -10.62 6.54
N MET A 371 6.21 -10.09 7.59
CA MET A 371 5.61 -10.13 8.92
C MET A 371 4.50 -9.09 9.04
N ARG A 372 3.32 -9.56 9.45
CA ARG A 372 2.18 -8.70 9.75
C ARG A 372 2.42 -7.92 11.04
N PRO A 373 2.21 -6.59 11.07
CA PRO A 373 2.13 -5.85 12.33
C PRO A 373 0.93 -6.36 13.14
N PRO A 374 1.09 -6.68 14.44
CA PRO A 374 -0.04 -7.11 15.26
C PRO A 374 -1.05 -5.96 15.42
N LEU A 375 -2.34 -6.31 15.40
CA LEU A 375 -3.41 -5.41 15.81
C LEU A 375 -3.34 -5.20 17.32
N LEU A 376 -3.46 -3.96 17.75
CA LEU A 376 -3.41 -3.64 19.17
C LEU A 376 -4.53 -2.67 19.53
N PRO A 377 -5.58 -3.16 20.22
CA PRO A 377 -6.63 -2.31 20.76
C PRO A 377 -6.16 -1.47 21.95
N LEU A 378 -6.55 -0.21 21.94
CA LEU A 378 -6.40 0.76 23.00
C LEU A 378 -7.80 1.29 23.34
N GLN A 379 -8.08 1.52 24.62
CA GLN A 379 -9.40 2.00 25.06
C GLN A 379 -9.24 3.10 26.11
N LEU A 380 -9.81 4.27 25.80
CA LEU A 380 -9.72 5.48 26.62
C LEU A 380 -11.11 5.89 27.14
N PRO A 381 -11.25 6.32 28.41
CA PRO A 381 -10.24 6.22 29.47
C PRO A 381 -10.10 4.76 29.93
N TYR A 382 -8.88 4.31 30.22
CA TYR A 382 -8.66 2.98 30.80
C TYR A 382 -8.97 2.98 32.30
N LYS A 383 -9.79 2.01 32.73
CA LYS A 383 -9.99 1.66 34.14
C LYS A 383 -9.47 0.24 34.39
N THR A 384 -8.84 0.03 35.54
CA THR A 384 -8.34 -1.30 35.92
C THR A 384 -9.47 -2.32 35.90
N GLY A 385 -9.29 -3.41 35.17
CA GLY A 385 -10.31 -4.44 34.99
C GLY A 385 -11.24 -4.20 33.80
N ASP A 386 -11.00 -3.19 32.97
CA ASP A 386 -11.74 -3.00 31.71
C ASP A 386 -11.51 -4.15 30.73
N TYR A 387 -12.55 -4.50 29.98
CA TYR A 387 -12.45 -5.38 28.81
C TYR A 387 -12.51 -4.53 27.54
N TRP A 388 -11.88 -5.00 26.48
CA TRP A 388 -12.03 -4.37 25.18
C TRP A 388 -13.48 -4.53 24.68
N LEU A 389 -14.13 -3.41 24.37
CA LEU A 389 -15.54 -3.39 23.99
C LEU A 389 -15.82 -3.94 22.59
N GLY A 390 -14.79 -4.14 21.76
CA GLY A 390 -14.92 -4.78 20.44
C GLY A 390 -15.04 -6.31 20.49
N ALA A 391 -15.07 -6.91 21.68
CA ALA A 391 -15.21 -8.35 21.87
C ALA A 391 -16.22 -8.68 22.99
N ALA A 392 -16.57 -9.96 23.11
CA ALA A 392 -17.41 -10.44 24.21
C ALA A 392 -16.70 -10.23 25.56
N PHE A 393 -17.45 -9.74 26.54
CA PHE A 393 -17.00 -9.54 27.92
C PHE A 393 -17.91 -10.28 28.92
N PRO A 394 -17.43 -10.54 30.16
CA PRO A 394 -18.21 -11.27 31.16
C PRO A 394 -19.55 -10.65 31.49
N GLU A 395 -20.51 -11.48 31.92
CA GLU A 395 -21.86 -11.03 32.22
C GLU A 395 -21.94 -10.03 33.38
N ASP A 396 -21.01 -10.03 34.30
CA ASP A 396 -20.96 -9.09 35.43
C ASP A 396 -20.30 -7.76 35.08
N TYR A 397 -19.71 -7.62 33.88
CA TYR A 397 -19.12 -6.37 33.42
C TYR A 397 -20.18 -5.42 32.84
N ALA A 398 -20.21 -4.20 33.36
CA ALA A 398 -21.02 -3.11 32.85
C ALA A 398 -20.14 -2.17 32.01
N PRO A 399 -20.27 -2.16 30.67
CA PRO A 399 -19.49 -1.26 29.85
C PRO A 399 -19.92 0.19 30.06
N GLU A 400 -18.96 1.10 29.99
CA GLU A 400 -19.18 2.55 29.94
C GLU A 400 -18.81 3.05 28.54
N ASP A 401 -19.09 4.33 28.26
CA ASP A 401 -18.68 4.96 27.02
C ASP A 401 -17.15 5.06 26.95
N LYS A 402 -16.58 4.60 25.84
CA LYS A 402 -15.14 4.57 25.61
C LYS A 402 -14.80 4.97 24.19
N LEU A 403 -13.66 5.63 24.02
CA LEU A 403 -12.98 5.71 22.73
C LEU A 403 -12.16 4.43 22.55
N SER A 404 -12.46 3.64 21.53
CA SER A 404 -11.70 2.44 21.16
C SER A 404 -10.87 2.70 19.90
N ILE A 405 -9.57 2.50 19.98
CA ILE A 405 -8.62 2.69 18.87
C ILE A 405 -7.93 1.37 18.63
N VAL A 406 -8.06 0.81 17.43
CA VAL A 406 -7.28 -0.37 17.03
C VAL A 406 -6.12 0.10 16.16
N THR A 407 -4.91 -0.06 16.69
CA THR A 407 -3.70 0.38 16.00
C THR A 407 -3.08 -0.76 15.18
N LEU A 408 -2.58 -0.41 13.99
CA LEU A 408 -1.62 -1.21 13.25
C LEU A 408 -0.25 -0.64 13.59
N HIS A 409 0.62 -1.42 14.27
CA HIS A 409 1.96 -0.95 14.67
C HIS A 409 1.98 0.08 15.83
N GLY A 410 1.16 -0.15 16.86
CA GLY A 410 0.93 0.79 17.98
C GLY A 410 2.12 1.17 18.87
N GLN A 411 3.28 0.50 18.76
CA GLN A 411 4.45 0.79 19.60
C GLN A 411 4.92 2.26 19.48
N ARG A 412 4.71 2.89 18.32
CA ARG A 412 5.19 4.25 18.04
C ARG A 412 4.31 5.37 18.56
N LEU A 413 2.99 5.14 18.70
CA LEU A 413 2.03 6.12 19.22
C LEU A 413 2.42 6.63 20.63
N LEU A 414 3.35 5.93 21.28
CA LEU A 414 3.69 6.02 22.69
C LEU A 414 5.17 6.28 22.95
N ASP A 415 5.96 6.43 21.89
CA ASP A 415 7.34 6.94 21.99
C ASP A 415 7.25 8.47 22.17
N THR A 416 6.89 8.89 23.38
CA THR A 416 6.41 10.25 23.72
C THR A 416 7.52 11.29 23.78
N GLY A 417 8.74 10.95 23.36
CA GLY A 417 9.86 11.88 23.22
C GLY A 417 9.80 12.73 21.95
N GLY A 418 8.85 12.48 21.04
CA GLY A 418 8.76 13.15 19.76
C GLY A 418 7.34 13.26 19.18
N SER A 419 7.26 13.96 18.05
CA SER A 419 6.03 14.13 17.28
C SER A 419 5.47 12.79 16.79
N GLN A 420 4.15 12.65 16.79
CA GLN A 420 3.44 11.46 16.32
C GLN A 420 2.98 11.64 14.88
N VAL A 421 2.80 10.52 14.16
CA VAL A 421 2.33 10.49 12.78
C VAL A 421 1.50 9.24 12.57
N GLY A 422 0.36 9.38 11.92
CA GLY A 422 -0.57 8.28 11.71
C GLY A 422 -1.65 8.59 10.69
N LEU A 423 -2.35 7.55 10.28
CA LEU A 423 -3.51 7.62 9.40
C LEU A 423 -4.70 6.94 10.10
N VAL A 424 -5.87 7.55 9.96
CA VAL A 424 -7.15 6.91 10.27
C VAL A 424 -7.62 6.23 9.00
N LEU A 425 -7.69 4.90 9.04
CA LEU A 425 -8.17 4.10 7.92
C LEU A 425 -9.70 4.10 7.87
N ASP A 426 -10.34 3.86 9.01
CA ASP A 426 -11.79 3.78 9.13
C ASP A 426 -12.21 4.20 10.54
N GLU A 427 -13.44 4.69 10.65
CA GLU A 427 -14.04 5.18 11.90
C GLU A 427 -15.55 4.95 11.90
N TRP A 428 -16.10 4.61 13.07
CA TRP A 428 -17.54 4.47 13.28
C TRP A 428 -17.88 4.57 14.76
N THR A 429 -19.14 4.89 15.03
CA THR A 429 -19.74 4.78 16.37
C THR A 429 -20.45 3.44 16.47
N GLU A 430 -20.24 2.74 17.58
CA GLU A 430 -20.87 1.46 17.87
C GLU A 430 -21.73 1.59 19.12
N GLU A 431 -23.01 1.21 19.01
CA GLU A 431 -23.93 1.20 20.14
C GLU A 431 -24.02 -0.22 20.71
N ILE A 432 -23.64 -0.39 21.98
CA ILE A 432 -23.77 -1.66 22.68
C ILE A 432 -25.18 -1.74 23.26
N PRO A 433 -26.04 -2.64 22.76
CA PRO A 433 -27.42 -2.73 23.25
C PRO A 433 -27.44 -3.21 24.70
N PHE A 434 -28.39 -2.68 25.48
CA PHE A 434 -28.71 -3.21 26.80
C PHE A 434 -29.08 -4.70 26.71
N LYS A 435 -28.68 -5.48 27.73
CA LYS A 435 -28.98 -6.91 27.83
C LYS A 435 -30.47 -7.22 27.74
N GLU A 436 -31.28 -6.36 28.35
CA GLU A 436 -32.74 -6.46 28.29
C GLU A 436 -33.29 -5.19 27.62
N GLN A 437 -33.97 -5.39 26.51
CA GLN A 437 -34.75 -4.34 25.85
C GLN A 437 -36.20 -4.76 25.77
N ARG A 438 -37.11 -3.82 26.08
CA ARG A 438 -38.54 -4.00 25.77
C ARG A 438 -38.74 -3.72 24.29
N THR A 439 -38.70 -4.76 23.46
CA THR A 439 -38.97 -4.67 22.02
C THR A 439 -40.42 -5.06 21.68
N GLY A 440 -40.91 -4.60 20.53
CA GLY A 440 -42.19 -4.98 19.95
C GLY A 440 -41.98 -5.61 18.58
N VAL A 441 -42.59 -6.77 18.33
CA VAL A 441 -42.50 -7.45 17.03
C VAL A 441 -43.69 -7.03 16.17
N ALA A 442 -43.43 -6.35 15.06
CA ALA A 442 -44.40 -6.12 14.00
C ALA A 442 -43.95 -6.91 12.76
N PHE A 443 -44.79 -7.84 12.32
CA PHE A 443 -44.53 -8.61 11.10
C PHE A 443 -45.27 -7.98 9.93
N HIS A 444 -44.52 -7.48 8.96
CA HIS A 444 -45.06 -7.11 7.65
C HIS A 444 -44.91 -8.31 6.73
N TYR A 445 -45.99 -9.05 6.51
CA TYR A 445 -46.02 -10.13 5.52
C TYR A 445 -46.14 -9.52 4.13
N ASP A 446 -45.00 -9.30 3.48
CA ASP A 446 -44.98 -8.95 2.06
C ASP A 446 -44.83 -10.24 1.25
N GLN A 447 -45.95 -10.77 0.77
CA GLN A 447 -45.96 -11.99 -0.05
C GLN A 447 -45.26 -11.69 -1.38
N PRO A 448 -44.25 -12.48 -1.80
CA PRO A 448 -43.52 -12.17 -3.02
C PRO A 448 -44.42 -12.28 -4.26
N ASP A 449 -44.56 -11.18 -5.01
CA ASP A 449 -45.35 -11.11 -6.26
C ASP A 449 -44.77 -11.94 -7.42
N ALA A 450 -43.52 -12.40 -7.29
CA ALA A 450 -42.86 -13.23 -8.30
C ALA A 450 -42.17 -14.43 -7.63
N THR A 451 -42.74 -15.63 -7.83
CA THR A 451 -42.04 -16.90 -7.60
C THR A 451 -41.57 -17.44 -8.95
N PRO A 452 -40.29 -17.83 -9.11
CA PRO A 452 -39.86 -18.50 -10.33
C PRO A 452 -40.66 -19.81 -10.46
N PRO A 453 -41.36 -20.04 -11.58
CA PRO A 453 -42.37 -21.11 -11.65
C PRO A 453 -41.81 -22.55 -11.60
N GLN A 454 -40.50 -22.75 -11.44
CA GLN A 454 -39.84 -24.07 -11.56
C GLN A 454 -38.64 -24.31 -10.63
N SER A 455 -38.47 -23.56 -9.54
CA SER A 455 -37.39 -23.81 -8.58
C SER A 455 -37.88 -24.65 -7.40
N LEU A 456 -37.41 -25.89 -7.28
CA LEU A 456 -37.72 -26.80 -6.18
C LEU A 456 -36.44 -27.15 -5.42
N LEU A 457 -36.45 -26.95 -4.10
CA LEU A 457 -35.39 -27.44 -3.22
C LEU A 457 -35.72 -28.88 -2.79
N LEU A 458 -34.97 -29.84 -3.30
CA LEU A 458 -35.07 -31.24 -2.86
C LEU A 458 -34.08 -31.47 -1.72
N ALA A 459 -34.58 -31.51 -0.48
CA ALA A 459 -33.78 -31.91 0.67
C ALA A 459 -33.71 -33.43 0.78
N VAL A 460 -32.51 -33.97 0.94
CA VAL A 460 -32.26 -35.40 1.19
C VAL A 460 -31.56 -35.50 2.54
N THR A 461 -32.05 -36.39 3.42
CA THR A 461 -31.42 -36.58 4.72
C THR A 461 -30.05 -37.26 4.56
N PRO A 462 -29.01 -36.81 5.28
CA PRO A 462 -27.69 -37.44 5.23
C PRO A 462 -27.69 -38.84 5.88
N VAL A 463 -28.64 -39.12 6.78
CA VAL A 463 -28.77 -40.41 7.49
C VAL A 463 -30.22 -40.86 7.49
N GLU A 464 -30.50 -41.99 6.86
CA GLU A 464 -31.85 -42.58 6.84
C GLU A 464 -32.23 -43.18 8.21
N SER A 465 -32.79 -42.34 9.07
CA SER A 465 -33.30 -42.75 10.40
C SER A 465 -34.81 -43.00 10.43
N GLY A 466 -35.50 -42.76 9.30
CA GLY A 466 -36.96 -42.78 9.18
C GLY A 466 -37.65 -41.55 9.79
N GLN A 467 -36.87 -40.59 10.32
CA GLN A 467 -37.33 -39.34 10.91
C GLN A 467 -36.45 -38.20 10.38
N TRP A 468 -36.98 -36.99 10.33
CA TRP A 468 -36.17 -35.82 10.03
C TRP A 468 -35.53 -35.30 11.30
N ASP A 469 -34.21 -35.08 11.26
CA ASP A 469 -33.54 -34.20 12.20
C ASP A 469 -33.75 -32.75 11.77
N TRP A 470 -34.04 -31.88 12.74
CA TRP A 470 -34.34 -30.48 12.46
C TRP A 470 -33.10 -29.73 11.95
N ASP A 471 -31.93 -30.02 12.52
CA ASP A 471 -30.68 -29.35 12.17
C ASP A 471 -30.28 -29.74 10.74
N ASP A 472 -30.44 -31.00 10.34
CA ASP A 472 -30.19 -31.47 8.97
C ASP A 472 -31.00 -30.69 7.92
N LEU A 473 -32.28 -30.43 8.20
CA LEU A 473 -33.15 -29.68 7.30
C LEU A 473 -32.73 -28.21 7.20
N VAL A 474 -32.41 -27.59 8.35
CA VAL A 474 -31.95 -26.20 8.42
C VAL A 474 -30.61 -26.04 7.69
N TYR A 475 -29.65 -26.93 7.94
CA TYR A 475 -28.35 -26.89 7.28
C TYR A 475 -28.45 -27.18 5.78
N THR A 476 -29.36 -28.06 5.34
CA THR A 476 -29.61 -28.28 3.89
C THR A 476 -30.05 -27.00 3.19
N LEU A 477 -30.92 -26.21 3.82
CA LEU A 477 -31.35 -24.92 3.30
C LEU A 477 -30.20 -23.92 3.25
N ILE A 478 -29.46 -23.77 4.36
CA ILE A 478 -28.33 -22.84 4.48
C ILE A 478 -27.26 -23.18 3.42
N ASP A 479 -26.91 -24.46 3.29
CA ASP A 479 -25.89 -24.92 2.36
C ASP A 479 -26.34 -24.72 0.91
N THR A 480 -27.60 -25.02 0.58
CA THR A 480 -28.12 -24.78 -0.77
C THR A 480 -28.11 -23.30 -1.13
N LEU A 481 -28.47 -22.42 -0.20
CA LEU A 481 -28.38 -20.97 -0.41
C LEU A 481 -26.93 -20.51 -0.57
N ARG A 482 -26.00 -21.10 0.19
CA ARG A 482 -24.57 -20.81 0.07
C ARG A 482 -24.03 -21.24 -1.30
N LEU A 483 -24.34 -22.46 -1.74
CA LEU A 483 -23.97 -22.99 -3.05
C LEU A 483 -24.61 -22.18 -4.19
N ALA A 484 -25.86 -21.75 -4.05
CA ALA A 484 -26.52 -20.89 -5.03
C ALA A 484 -25.78 -19.55 -5.20
N LYS A 485 -25.33 -18.95 -4.08
CA LYS A 485 -24.50 -17.72 -4.12
C LYS A 485 -23.14 -17.97 -4.75
N VAL A 486 -22.46 -19.06 -4.38
CA VAL A 486 -21.14 -19.42 -4.95
C VAL A 486 -21.24 -19.66 -6.45
N ARG A 487 -22.29 -20.34 -6.93
CA ARG A 487 -22.54 -20.58 -8.37
C ARG A 487 -22.84 -19.31 -9.17
N ALA A 488 -23.23 -18.22 -8.50
CA ALA A 488 -23.41 -16.93 -9.15
C ALA A 488 -22.07 -16.19 -9.41
N VAL A 489 -20.97 -16.72 -8.86
CA VAL A 489 -19.62 -16.21 -9.12
C VAL A 489 -19.03 -16.96 -10.33
N GLU A 490 -18.89 -16.26 -11.44
CA GLU A 490 -18.32 -16.84 -12.68
C GLU A 490 -16.79 -16.67 -12.73
N PRO A 491 -16.04 -17.56 -13.40
CA PRO A 491 -14.60 -17.41 -13.58
C PRO A 491 -14.19 -16.04 -14.14
N ALA A 492 -14.97 -15.49 -15.08
CA ALA A 492 -14.72 -14.16 -15.64
C ALA A 492 -14.77 -13.02 -14.61
N GLN A 493 -15.55 -13.18 -13.53
CA GLN A 493 -15.62 -12.21 -12.43
C GLN A 493 -14.40 -12.33 -11.50
N ILE A 494 -13.84 -13.53 -11.36
CA ILE A 494 -12.61 -13.79 -10.61
C ILE A 494 -11.40 -13.28 -11.41
N ASP A 495 -11.36 -13.52 -12.72
CA ASP A 495 -10.29 -13.09 -13.63
C ASP A 495 -10.12 -11.57 -13.66
N GLN A 496 -11.21 -10.82 -13.54
CA GLN A 496 -11.18 -9.35 -13.45
C GLN A 496 -10.80 -8.83 -12.06
N SER A 497 -10.73 -9.70 -11.06
CA SER A 497 -10.42 -9.34 -9.68
C SER A 497 -8.92 -9.48 -9.39
N ARG A 498 -8.48 -8.88 -8.28
CA ARG A 498 -7.09 -8.98 -7.79
C ARG A 498 -6.70 -10.41 -7.39
N TYR A 499 -7.68 -11.27 -7.20
CA TYR A 499 -7.49 -12.66 -6.83
C TYR A 499 -7.07 -13.55 -8.00
N ALA A 500 -7.24 -13.10 -9.26
CA ALA A 500 -6.82 -13.84 -10.44
C ALA A 500 -5.33 -14.24 -10.39
N GLN A 501 -4.50 -13.38 -9.79
CA GLN A 501 -3.06 -13.62 -9.67
C GLN A 501 -2.68 -14.59 -8.55
N LEU A 502 -3.55 -14.77 -7.55
CA LEU A 502 -3.31 -15.65 -6.40
C LEU A 502 -3.94 -17.03 -6.57
N LEU A 503 -4.92 -17.16 -7.47
CA LEU A 503 -5.78 -18.34 -7.56
C LEU A 503 -5.66 -19.12 -8.89
N PRO A 504 -4.46 -19.50 -9.36
CA PRO A 504 -4.35 -20.56 -10.38
C PRO A 504 -5.00 -21.89 -9.95
N ALA A 505 -5.25 -22.08 -8.64
CA ALA A 505 -5.69 -23.34 -8.04
C ALA A 505 -7.21 -23.48 -7.76
N ILE A 506 -8.04 -22.45 -8.02
CA ILE A 506 -9.49 -22.52 -7.72
C ILE A 506 -10.32 -23.10 -8.87
N VAL A 507 -9.75 -23.21 -10.07
CA VAL A 507 -10.38 -23.98 -11.15
C VAL A 507 -10.08 -25.46 -10.94
N ALA A 508 -10.56 -26.02 -9.84
CA ALA A 508 -10.68 -27.46 -9.68
C ALA A 508 -12.00 -27.88 -10.31
N GLU A 509 -11.96 -28.81 -11.26
CA GLU A 509 -13.16 -29.50 -11.71
C GLU A 509 -13.82 -30.12 -10.47
N ALA A 510 -15.03 -29.67 -10.14
CA ALA A 510 -15.86 -30.37 -9.18
C ALA A 510 -16.30 -31.67 -9.87
N ILE A 511 -15.44 -32.69 -9.85
CA ILE A 511 -15.77 -34.02 -10.36
C ILE A 511 -16.90 -34.52 -9.45
N PRO A 512 -18.16 -34.60 -9.92
CA PRO A 512 -19.21 -35.20 -9.12
C PRO A 512 -18.78 -36.64 -8.82
N PRO A 513 -19.00 -37.17 -7.61
CA PRO A 513 -18.64 -38.54 -7.29
C PRO A 513 -19.26 -39.43 -8.35
N GLN A 514 -18.42 -40.07 -9.17
CA GLN A 514 -18.90 -41.04 -10.14
C GLN A 514 -19.49 -42.18 -9.33
N ILE A 515 -20.81 -42.32 -9.34
CA ILE A 515 -21.47 -43.54 -8.92
C ILE A 515 -21.01 -44.60 -9.92
N GLN A 516 -19.92 -45.30 -9.60
CA GLN A 516 -19.62 -46.55 -10.29
C GLN A 516 -20.73 -47.52 -9.91
N ALA A 517 -21.54 -47.88 -10.90
CA ALA A 517 -22.42 -49.03 -10.79
C ALA A 517 -21.53 -50.27 -10.70
N GLN A 518 -21.18 -50.67 -9.47
CA GLN A 518 -20.71 -52.00 -9.17
C GLN A 518 -21.64 -52.61 -8.13
N ASP A 519 -22.29 -53.68 -8.57
CA ASP A 519 -23.06 -54.60 -7.76
C ASP A 519 -22.19 -55.22 -6.64
N ASP A 520 -22.86 -55.58 -5.54
CA ASP A 520 -22.52 -56.59 -4.52
C ASP A 520 -21.85 -56.15 -3.19
N ASP A 521 -22.70 -56.01 -2.17
CA ASP A 521 -22.81 -56.90 -0.98
C ASP A 521 -21.68 -56.99 0.07
N ASP A 522 -21.09 -55.87 0.50
CA ASP A 522 -20.48 -55.81 1.83
C ASP A 522 -20.63 -54.41 2.47
N GLY A 523 -21.20 -54.39 3.69
CA GLY A 523 -21.67 -53.19 4.40
C GLY A 523 -20.57 -52.26 4.93
N GLN A 524 -19.73 -51.69 4.05
CA GLN A 524 -18.88 -50.56 4.36
C GLN A 524 -19.29 -49.34 3.52
N SER A 525 -19.87 -48.37 4.20
CA SER A 525 -20.21 -47.05 3.65
C SER A 525 -18.95 -46.37 3.10
N PRO A 526 -18.91 -45.95 1.81
CA PRO A 526 -17.75 -45.27 1.25
C PRO A 526 -17.88 -43.76 1.52
N VAL A 527 -18.00 -43.37 2.79
CA VAL A 527 -17.88 -41.96 3.20
C VAL A 527 -16.47 -41.74 3.72
N GLY A 528 -15.50 -41.88 2.81
CA GLY A 528 -14.14 -41.45 3.01
C GLY A 528 -13.84 -40.38 1.98
N ILE A 529 -13.96 -39.11 2.37
CA ILE A 529 -13.46 -37.99 1.56
C ILE A 529 -11.95 -38.17 1.45
N GLN A 530 -11.47 -38.72 0.34
CA GLN A 530 -10.08 -38.62 -0.06
C GLN A 530 -9.99 -37.65 -1.24
N VAL A 531 -9.60 -36.41 -0.92
CA VAL A 531 -8.97 -35.53 -1.91
C VAL A 531 -7.58 -36.09 -2.15
N VAL A 532 -7.41 -36.90 -3.20
CA VAL A 532 -6.10 -37.34 -3.66
C VAL A 532 -5.63 -36.34 -4.71
N LEU A 533 -4.68 -35.48 -4.32
CA LEU A 533 -3.87 -34.72 -5.26
C LEU A 533 -2.71 -35.63 -5.71
N ASP A 534 -2.89 -36.38 -6.79
CA ASP A 534 -1.80 -37.13 -7.41
C ASP A 534 -1.06 -36.23 -8.41
N PHE A 535 0.19 -35.89 -8.09
CA PHE A 535 1.06 -35.05 -8.92
C PHE A 535 1.81 -35.86 -10.00
N GLY A 536 1.52 -37.15 -10.19
CA GLY A 536 2.26 -38.04 -11.09
C GLY A 536 1.99 -37.88 -12.58
N THR A 537 0.84 -37.32 -13.00
CA THR A 537 0.36 -37.44 -14.39
C THR A 537 0.46 -36.19 -15.26
N ASN A 538 0.81 -35.01 -14.72
CA ASN A 538 0.87 -33.77 -15.50
C ASN A 538 2.21 -33.50 -16.23
N ASN A 539 3.05 -34.54 -16.40
CA ASN A 539 4.33 -34.41 -17.12
C ASN A 539 4.38 -35.11 -18.49
N GLN A 540 3.23 -35.45 -19.09
CA GLN A 540 3.18 -35.91 -20.48
C GLN A 540 1.94 -35.35 -21.20
N GLU A 541 2.11 -34.20 -21.87
CA GLU A 541 1.94 -34.04 -23.32
C GLU A 541 2.45 -32.66 -23.77
#